data_AF-A0A949NIL9-F1
#
_entry.id   AF-A0A949NIL9-F1
#
_cell.length_a   1.000
_cell.length_b   1.000
_cell.length_c   1.000
_cell.angle_alpha   90.00
_cell.angle_beta   90.00
_cell.angle_gamma   90.00
#
_symmetry.space_group_name_H-M   'P 1'
#
loop_
_entity.id
_entity.type
_entity.pdbx_description
1 polymer ?
#
loop_
_entity_poly.entity_id
_entity_poly.type
_entity_poly.pdbx_seq_one_letter_code
_entity_poly.pdbx_strand_id
1 'polypeptide(L)'
;MSAHPDPRSAIDGLLVIDLAENLASVDAREFRYHRRAIGVEDLIFNGDAPALARRAGISLHVYEARIEHPPVDGPAPILRSYLDTVMQGFLREFGAEGLRRFVAETAAFDRPVLEDRRQPLYARAVTLSPDEIGLFDAVLEASRRPGRD
;
A
#
# COMPACT_ATOMS: atom_id res chain seq x y z
N MET A 1 -3.74 1.35 -7.77
CA MET A 1 -3.63 2.32 -6.66
C MET A 1 -2.17 2.73 -6.54
N SER A 2 -1.89 4.00 -6.26
CA SER A 2 -0.53 4.53 -6.06
C SER A 2 -0.56 5.64 -5.01
N ALA A 3 0.58 5.90 -4.38
CA ALA A 3 0.82 7.14 -3.66
C ALA A 3 1.19 8.26 -4.65
N HIS A 4 0.86 9.50 -4.29
CA HIS A 4 1.22 10.73 -4.98
C HIS A 4 1.62 11.79 -3.94
N PRO A 5 2.58 12.69 -4.24
CA PRO A 5 2.94 13.77 -3.34
C PRO A 5 1.76 14.72 -3.06
N ASP A 6 1.42 14.90 -1.79
CA ASP A 6 0.52 15.95 -1.30
C ASP A 6 1.12 16.51 0.01
N PRO A 7 1.47 17.81 0.08
CA PRO A 7 2.08 18.41 1.27
C PRO A 7 1.16 18.44 2.50
N ARG A 8 -0.13 18.11 2.35
CA ARG A 8 -1.11 18.11 3.45
C ARG A 8 -1.54 16.71 3.87
N SER A 9 -0.98 15.68 3.27
CA SER A 9 -1.34 14.29 3.54
C SER A 9 -0.13 13.49 3.99
N ALA A 10 -0.40 12.49 4.81
CA ALA A 10 0.55 11.45 5.19
C ALA A 10 -0.11 10.10 4.98
N ILE A 11 0.69 9.06 4.76
CA ILE A 11 0.22 7.68 4.70
C ILE A 11 1.00 6.84 5.70
N ASP A 12 0.31 5.91 6.36
CA ASP A 12 0.95 4.91 7.19
C ASP A 12 1.83 4.00 6.31
N GLY A 13 3.03 3.66 6.78
CA GLY A 13 3.98 2.88 6.01
C GLY A 13 5.05 2.21 6.86
N LEU A 14 5.82 1.33 6.24
CA LEU A 14 6.95 0.65 6.87
C LEU A 14 8.27 1.15 6.27
N LEU A 15 9.22 1.49 7.14
CA LEU A 15 10.60 1.69 6.74
C LEU A 15 11.32 0.33 6.72
N VAL A 16 11.63 -0.16 5.53
CA VAL A 16 12.43 -1.38 5.32
C VAL A 16 13.85 -0.98 4.95
N ILE A 17 14.82 -1.56 5.66
CA ILE A 17 16.25 -1.30 5.43
C ILE A 17 16.89 -2.59 4.95
N ASP A 18 17.63 -2.49 3.84
CA ASP A 18 18.30 -3.60 3.18
C ASP A 18 19.65 -3.15 2.60
N LEU A 19 20.42 -4.09 2.08
CA LEU A 19 21.70 -3.84 1.42
C LEU A 19 21.48 -3.11 0.08
N ALA A 20 22.35 -2.15 -0.20
CA ALA A 20 22.29 -1.36 -1.44
C ALA A 20 22.40 -2.23 -2.71
N GLU A 21 23.04 -3.40 -2.64
CA GLU A 21 23.14 -4.35 -3.76
C GLU A 21 21.77 -4.95 -4.17
N ASN A 22 20.82 -5.05 -3.23
CA ASN A 22 19.48 -5.57 -3.51
C ASN A 22 18.61 -4.55 -4.25
N LEU A 23 19.03 -3.28 -4.28
CA LEU A 23 18.25 -2.18 -4.84
C LEU A 23 17.90 -2.40 -6.32
N ALA A 24 18.82 -2.96 -7.10
CA ALA A 24 18.55 -3.28 -8.51
C ALA A 24 17.44 -4.34 -8.68
N SER A 25 17.32 -5.30 -7.75
CA SER A 25 16.23 -6.28 -7.79
C SER A 25 14.88 -5.67 -7.44
N VAL A 26 14.87 -4.69 -6.52
CA VAL A 26 13.68 -3.92 -6.18
C VAL A 26 13.27 -3.05 -7.38
N ASP A 27 14.21 -2.34 -8.01
CA ASP A 27 13.94 -1.55 -9.21
C ASP A 27 13.31 -2.40 -10.33
N ALA A 28 13.83 -3.61 -10.55
CA ALA A 28 13.30 -4.53 -11.55
C ALA A 28 11.88 -5.00 -11.22
N ARG A 29 11.60 -5.28 -9.94
CA ARG A 29 10.26 -5.65 -9.47
C ARG A 29 9.27 -4.49 -9.61
N GLU A 30 9.73 -3.28 -9.31
CA GLU A 30 8.94 -2.05 -9.29
C GLU A 30 9.07 -1.24 -10.60
N PHE A 31 9.38 -1.87 -11.73
CA PHE A 31 9.69 -1.19 -13.00
C PHE A 31 8.60 -0.21 -13.49
N ARG A 32 7.35 -0.37 -13.02
CA ARG A 32 6.22 0.52 -13.30
C ARG A 32 6.19 1.77 -12.42
N TYR A 33 7.16 1.94 -11.54
CA TYR A 33 7.25 3.03 -10.58
C TYR A 33 8.55 3.83 -10.81
N HIS A 34 8.52 5.10 -10.43
CA HIS A 34 9.69 5.94 -10.25
C HIS A 34 10.22 5.72 -8.84
N ARG A 35 11.52 5.43 -8.72
CA ARG A 35 12.22 5.48 -7.44
C ARG A 35 12.50 6.94 -7.09
N ARG A 36 11.85 7.45 -6.06
CA ARG A 36 12.03 8.81 -5.55
C ARG A 36 12.93 8.76 -4.31
N ALA A 37 13.95 9.60 -4.28
CA ALA A 37 14.71 9.84 -3.06
C ALA A 37 13.84 10.66 -2.09
N ILE A 38 13.88 10.29 -0.82
CA ILE A 38 13.22 11.02 0.27
C ILE A 38 14.23 11.27 1.40
N GLY A 39 13.95 12.26 2.23
CA GLY A 39 14.71 12.57 3.44
C GLY A 39 14.08 11.95 4.68
N VAL A 40 14.79 12.06 5.82
CA VAL A 40 14.23 11.68 7.13
C VAL A 40 13.14 12.67 7.55
N GLU A 41 13.25 13.91 7.10
CA GLU A 41 12.27 14.99 7.27
C GLU A 41 10.92 14.71 6.61
N ASP A 42 10.88 13.81 5.61
CA ASP A 42 9.64 13.36 4.96
C ASP A 42 8.94 12.24 5.74
N LEU A 43 9.54 11.76 6.84
CA LEU A 43 9.06 10.62 7.64
C LEU A 43 8.62 11.05 9.04
N ILE A 44 7.49 10.51 9.47
CA ILE A 44 7.01 10.62 10.85
C ILE A 44 7.18 9.25 11.51
N PHE A 45 7.86 9.21 12.66
CA PHE A 45 8.09 7.99 13.41
C PHE A 45 7.18 7.94 14.65
N ASN A 46 6.64 6.76 14.93
CA ASN A 46 5.96 6.48 16.18
C ASN A 46 7.03 6.28 17.28
N GLY A 47 7.48 7.40 17.86
CA GLY A 47 8.58 7.44 18.82
C GLY A 47 9.86 7.98 18.18
N ASP A 48 11.01 7.56 18.70
CA ASP A 48 12.30 8.02 18.20
C ASP A 48 12.57 7.47 16.80
N ALA A 49 13.02 8.34 15.90
CA ALA A 49 13.49 7.91 14.58
C ALA A 49 14.66 6.93 14.76
N PRO A 50 14.66 5.76 14.09
CA PRO A 50 15.73 4.80 14.17
C PRO A 50 17.08 5.45 13.84
N ALA A 51 18.10 5.23 14.67
CA ALA A 51 19.43 5.77 14.45
C ALA A 51 19.97 5.41 13.05
N LEU A 52 19.57 4.25 12.54
CA LEU A 52 19.92 3.77 11.21
C LEU A 52 19.36 4.68 10.09
N ALA A 53 18.13 5.21 10.24
CA ALA A 53 17.54 6.12 9.25
C ALA A 53 18.32 7.42 9.10
N ARG A 54 19.05 7.85 10.16
CA ARG A 54 19.89 9.07 10.17
C ARG A 54 21.36 8.81 9.85
N ARG A 55 21.75 7.55 9.60
CA ARG A 55 23.16 7.20 9.40
C ARG A 55 23.63 7.70 8.02
N ALA A 56 24.78 8.38 8.01
CA ALA A 56 25.45 8.76 6.76
C ALA A 56 25.65 7.52 5.86
N GLY A 57 25.38 7.69 4.56
CA GLY A 57 25.50 6.62 3.57
C GLY A 57 24.26 5.73 3.43
N ILE A 58 23.17 5.99 4.18
CA ILE A 58 21.86 5.38 3.89
C ILE A 58 21.05 6.33 3.01
N SER A 59 20.56 5.80 1.89
CA SER A 59 19.66 6.52 0.97
C SER A 59 18.26 5.97 1.12
N LEU A 60 17.30 6.84 1.45
CA LEU A 60 15.90 6.49 1.61
C LEU A 60 15.15 6.70 0.30
N HIS A 61 14.23 5.80 0.00
CA HIS A 61 13.47 5.85 -1.24
C HIS A 61 12.02 5.43 -1.04
N VAL A 62 11.14 5.96 -1.90
CA VAL A 62 9.77 5.50 -2.10
C VAL A 62 9.53 5.22 -3.59
N TYR A 63 8.63 4.30 -3.90
CA TYR A 63 8.22 3.98 -5.27
C TYR A 63 6.85 4.58 -5.58
N GLU A 64 6.82 5.47 -6.57
CA GLU A 64 5.63 6.21 -7.02
C GLU A 64 5.23 5.76 -8.43
N ALA A 65 3.96 5.46 -8.70
CA ALA A 65 3.58 4.93 -10.02
C ALA A 65 3.91 5.91 -11.15
N ARG A 66 4.44 5.37 -12.25
CA ARG A 66 4.71 6.13 -13.49
C ARG A 66 3.40 6.51 -14.14
N ILE A 67 3.10 7.80 -14.19
CA ILE A 67 1.93 8.33 -14.90
C ILE A 67 2.14 8.40 -16.42
N GLU A 68 3.38 8.23 -16.90
CA GLU A 68 3.70 8.30 -18.32
C GLU A 68 3.37 7.01 -19.07
N HIS A 69 3.11 5.91 -18.34
CA HIS A 69 2.60 4.70 -18.97
C HIS A 69 1.15 4.93 -19.41
N PRO A 70 0.80 4.57 -20.65
CA PRO A 70 -0.57 4.72 -21.12
C PRO A 70 -1.52 3.98 -20.17
N PRO A 71 -2.70 4.54 -19.89
CA PRO A 71 -3.71 3.85 -19.11
C PRO A 71 -3.98 2.49 -19.75
N VAL A 72 -4.13 1.47 -18.92
CA VAL A 72 -4.53 0.15 -19.41
C VAL A 72 -5.94 0.29 -20.00
N ASP A 73 -6.12 -0.07 -21.26
CA ASP A 73 -7.44 -0.06 -21.90
C ASP A 73 -8.39 -1.05 -21.21
N GLY A 74 -9.60 -0.58 -20.88
CA GLY A 74 -10.65 -1.38 -20.25
C GLY A 74 -10.68 -1.32 -18.72
N PRO A 75 -11.71 -1.94 -18.08
CA PRO A 75 -11.76 -2.04 -16.64
C PRO A 75 -10.60 -2.91 -16.17
N ALA A 76 -9.65 -2.31 -15.46
CA ALA A 76 -8.60 -3.05 -14.77
C ALA A 76 -9.04 -3.26 -13.31
N PRO A 77 -9.77 -4.35 -12.99
CA PRO A 77 -10.26 -4.59 -11.65
C PRO A 77 -9.09 -4.82 -10.68
N ILE A 78 -9.30 -4.45 -9.43
CA ILE A 78 -8.37 -4.82 -8.36
C ILE A 78 -8.67 -6.27 -7.96
N LEU A 79 -7.65 -7.12 -7.89
CA LEU A 79 -7.83 -8.50 -7.43
C LEU A 79 -8.20 -8.50 -5.94
N ARG A 80 -9.21 -9.29 -5.56
CA ARG A 80 -9.60 -9.41 -4.16
C ARG A 80 -8.46 -9.98 -3.32
N SER A 81 -7.79 -11.01 -3.83
CA SER A 81 -6.63 -11.64 -3.20
C SER A 81 -5.46 -10.68 -2.97
N TYR A 82 -5.28 -9.69 -3.85
CA TYR A 82 -4.29 -8.63 -3.64
C TYR A 82 -4.71 -7.68 -2.51
N LEU A 83 -5.96 -7.22 -2.51
CA LEU A 83 -6.50 -6.36 -1.45
C LEU A 83 -6.41 -7.05 -0.10
N ASP A 84 -6.80 -8.32 -0.01
CA ASP A 84 -6.73 -9.11 1.22
C ASP A 84 -5.30 -9.19 1.76
N THR A 85 -4.29 -9.41 0.91
CA THR A 85 -2.88 -9.39 1.33
C THR A 85 -2.47 -8.02 1.89
N VAL A 86 -2.85 -6.92 1.23
CA VAL A 86 -2.54 -5.56 1.70
C VAL A 86 -3.26 -5.27 3.02
N MET A 87 -4.55 -5.56 3.10
CA MET A 87 -5.39 -5.33 4.29
C MET A 87 -4.92 -6.15 5.49
N GLN A 88 -4.47 -7.39 5.27
CA GLN A 88 -3.87 -8.20 6.34
C GLN A 88 -2.55 -7.61 6.85
N GLY A 89 -1.72 -7.05 5.96
CA GLY A 89 -0.54 -6.29 6.36
C GLY A 89 -0.91 -5.10 7.25
N PHE A 90 -1.87 -4.27 6.81
CA PHE A 90 -2.34 -3.13 7.60
C PHE A 90 -2.93 -3.53 8.95
N LEU A 91 -3.73 -4.61 8.99
CA LEU A 91 -4.29 -5.11 10.24
C LEU A 91 -3.20 -5.54 11.23
N ARG A 92 -2.15 -6.21 10.74
CA ARG A 92 -1.05 -6.69 11.59
C ARG A 92 -0.18 -5.56 12.14
N GLU A 93 0.16 -4.60 11.29
CA GLU A 93 1.12 -3.55 11.63
C GLU A 93 0.48 -2.33 12.30
N PHE A 94 -0.76 -1.98 11.92
CA PHE A 94 -1.43 -0.76 12.37
C PHE A 94 -2.79 -1.02 13.05
N GLY A 95 -3.17 -2.29 13.22
CA GLY A 95 -4.43 -2.68 13.85
C GLY A 95 -5.66 -2.33 13.00
N ALA A 96 -6.84 -2.58 13.59
CA ALA A 96 -8.11 -2.37 12.90
C ALA A 96 -8.40 -0.89 12.59
N GLU A 97 -7.86 0.04 13.38
CA GLU A 97 -8.00 1.47 13.11
C GLU A 97 -7.16 1.90 11.91
N GLY A 98 -5.89 1.51 11.84
CA GLY A 98 -5.03 1.79 10.69
C GLY A 98 -5.55 1.17 9.40
N LEU A 99 -6.11 -0.04 9.46
CA LEU A 99 -6.80 -0.65 8.32
C LEU A 99 -7.98 0.19 7.82
N ARG A 100 -8.84 0.67 8.72
CA ARG A 100 -10.01 1.50 8.34
C ARG A 100 -9.56 2.82 7.73
N ARG A 101 -8.55 3.46 8.32
CA ARG A 101 -7.96 4.70 7.82
C ARG A 101 -7.37 4.49 6.42
N PHE A 102 -6.59 3.43 6.22
CA PHE A 102 -6.05 3.06 4.91
C PHE A 102 -7.14 2.98 3.84
N VAL A 103 -8.25 2.28 4.11
CA VAL A 103 -9.34 2.15 3.13
C VAL A 103 -10.08 3.46 2.90
N ALA A 104 -10.27 4.28 3.95
CA ALA A 104 -10.99 5.55 3.85
C ALA A 104 -10.20 6.65 3.11
N GLU A 105 -8.88 6.69 3.29
CA GLU A 105 -8.01 7.75 2.76
C GLU A 105 -7.35 7.39 1.41
N THR A 106 -7.38 6.12 1.02
CA THR A 106 -6.85 5.69 -0.27
C THR A 106 -7.89 5.91 -1.37
N ALA A 107 -7.55 6.73 -2.36
CA ALA A 107 -8.36 6.89 -3.56
C ALA A 107 -8.40 5.60 -4.41
N ALA A 108 -9.32 5.54 -5.36
CA ALA A 108 -9.46 4.44 -6.33
C ALA A 108 -10.07 3.12 -5.79
N PHE A 109 -10.69 3.12 -4.61
CA PHE A 109 -11.55 2.01 -4.14
C PHE A 109 -12.92 1.92 -4.85
N ASP A 110 -13.23 2.90 -5.71
CA ASP A 110 -14.37 2.90 -6.64
C ASP A 110 -14.17 1.96 -7.84
N ARG A 111 -12.95 1.46 -8.06
CA ARG A 111 -12.66 0.50 -9.12
C ARG A 111 -13.33 -0.85 -8.83
N PRO A 112 -13.79 -1.58 -9.87
CA PRO A 112 -14.31 -2.93 -9.70
C PRO A 112 -13.30 -3.83 -8.99
N VAL A 113 -13.77 -4.66 -8.07
CA VAL A 113 -12.97 -5.71 -7.42
C VAL A 113 -13.32 -7.05 -8.06
N LEU A 114 -12.32 -7.79 -8.52
CA LEU A 114 -12.50 -9.16 -9.00
C LEU A 114 -12.45 -10.11 -7.80
N GLU A 115 -13.58 -10.75 -7.51
CA GLU A 115 -13.71 -11.73 -6.41
C GLU A 115 -13.02 -13.06 -6.76
N ASP A 116 -11.70 -13.13 -6.54
CA ASP A 116 -10.85 -14.28 -6.86
C ASP A 116 -10.41 -15.08 -5.62
N ARG A 117 -10.98 -14.84 -4.44
CA ARG A 117 -10.60 -15.54 -3.18
C ARG A 117 -10.60 -17.07 -3.27
N ARG A 118 -11.52 -17.66 -4.06
CA ARG A 118 -11.61 -19.12 -4.22
C ARG A 118 -10.50 -19.69 -5.11
N GLN A 119 -9.95 -18.89 -6.00
CA GLN A 119 -8.86 -19.25 -6.89
C GLN A 119 -7.95 -18.03 -7.09
N PRO A 120 -7.09 -17.71 -6.10
CA PRO A 120 -6.36 -16.46 -6.09
C PRO A 120 -5.45 -16.32 -7.31
N LEU A 121 -5.57 -15.20 -8.01
CA LEU A 121 -4.70 -14.85 -9.14
C LEU A 121 -3.43 -14.12 -8.67
N TYR A 122 -3.47 -13.49 -7.49
CA TYR A 122 -2.29 -12.84 -6.93
C TYR A 122 -1.33 -13.89 -6.37
N ALA A 123 -0.10 -13.93 -6.90
CA ALA A 123 0.90 -14.95 -6.57
C ALA A 123 1.31 -14.99 -5.09
N ARG A 124 1.04 -13.91 -4.33
CA ARG A 124 1.32 -13.79 -2.89
C ARG A 124 0.03 -13.64 -2.08
N ALA A 125 -1.04 -14.29 -2.53
CA ALA A 125 -2.28 -14.36 -1.78
C ALA A 125 -2.05 -14.99 -0.40
N VAL A 126 -2.74 -14.47 0.60
CA VAL A 126 -2.63 -14.90 1.99
C VAL A 126 -3.82 -15.77 2.39
N THR A 127 -3.61 -16.65 3.36
CA THR A 127 -4.72 -17.33 4.05
C THR A 127 -5.31 -16.38 5.08
N LEU A 128 -6.63 -16.22 5.06
CA LEU A 128 -7.38 -15.41 6.01
C LEU A 128 -8.18 -16.28 6.99
N SER A 129 -8.31 -15.81 8.22
CA SER A 129 -9.29 -16.32 9.17
C SER A 129 -10.71 -15.85 8.81
N PRO A 130 -11.77 -16.52 9.31
CA PRO A 130 -13.14 -16.04 9.15
C PRO A 130 -13.35 -14.62 9.68
N ASP A 131 -12.68 -14.26 10.77
CA ASP A 131 -12.77 -12.92 11.38
C ASP A 131 -12.10 -11.86 10.50
N GLU A 132 -10.94 -12.18 9.91
CA GLU A 132 -10.27 -11.30 8.94
C GLU A 132 -11.14 -11.08 7.70
N ILE A 133 -11.75 -12.14 7.16
CA ILE A 133 -12.67 -12.05 6.02
C ILE A 133 -13.84 -11.11 6.35
N GLY A 134 -14.52 -11.35 7.48
CA GLY A 134 -15.67 -10.55 7.90
C GLY A 134 -15.31 -9.08 8.14
N LEU A 135 -14.16 -8.81 8.76
CA LEU A 135 -13.65 -7.46 8.94
C LEU A 135 -13.37 -6.78 7.59
N PHE A 136 -12.67 -7.46 6.68
CA PHE A 136 -12.29 -6.87 5.40
C PHE A 136 -13.50 -6.60 4.50
N ASP A 137 -14.48 -7.51 4.49
CA ASP A 137 -15.76 -7.31 3.82
C ASP A 137 -16.48 -6.07 4.36
N ALA A 138 -16.58 -5.92 5.69
CA ALA A 138 -17.26 -4.80 6.32
C ALA A 138 -16.56 -3.46 6.04
N VAL A 139 -15.22 -3.42 6.08
CA VAL A 139 -14.45 -2.19 5.82
C VAL A 139 -14.59 -1.74 4.36
N LEU A 140 -14.54 -2.67 3.40
CA LEU A 140 -14.72 -2.36 1.98
C LEU A 140 -16.15 -1.97 1.63
N GLU A 141 -17.15 -2.58 2.27
CA GLU A 141 -18.55 -2.19 2.09
C GLU A 141 -18.83 -0.78 2.63
N ALA A 142 -18.21 -0.42 3.77
CA ALA A 142 -18.35 0.91 4.35
C ALA A 142 -17.77 2.01 3.44
N SER A 143 -16.67 1.75 2.73
CA SER A 143 -16.04 2.73 1.83
C SER A 143 -16.76 2.92 0.50
N ARG A 144 -17.59 1.94 0.09
CA ARG A 144 -18.40 2.03 -1.13
C ARG A 144 -19.67 2.85 -0.97
N ARG A 145 -20.09 3.14 0.27
CA ARG A 145 -21.25 3.99 0.51
C ARG A 145 -20.82 5.45 0.29
N PRO A 146 -21.37 6.16 -0.72
CA PRO A 146 -21.14 7.59 -0.83
C PRO A 146 -21.64 8.24 0.46
N GLY A 147 -20.91 9.26 0.92
CA GLY A 147 -21.24 9.99 2.15
C GLY A 147 -22.74 10.30 2.21
N ARG A 148 -23.36 9.88 3.30
CA ARG A 148 -24.64 10.47 3.73
C ARG A 148 -24.30 11.87 4.23
N ASP A 149 -24.90 12.83 3.50
CA ASP A 149 -25.20 14.23 3.84
C ASP A 149 -24.01 15.20 4.06
#